data_AF-A0A1A0X733-F1
#
_entry.id   AF-A0A1A0X733-F1
#
_cell.length_a   1.000
_cell.length_b   1.000
_cell.length_c   1.000
_cell.angle_alpha   90.00
_cell.angle_beta   90.00
_cell.angle_gamma   90.00
#
_symmetry.space_group_name_H-M   'P 1'
#
loop_
_entity.id
_entity.type
_entity.pdbx_description
1 polymer ?
#
loop_
_entity_poly.entity_id
_entity_poly.type
_entity_poly.pdbx_seq_one_letter_code
_entity_poly.pdbx_strand_id
1 'polypeptide(L)'
;MTRPATLSSCTWPELENSATTLLVAVGSLEQHGPHLPLDTDTRIASAVVARVHANLDDPSTLIAPPLGYGASGEHEGFPGTISLGHDALRSVLVEYGRSACRWAQRIVFVNGHGGNASTLVDAIGLLRYEGRDVAWYPCAFDGADAHAGTTETSVLLHLSPDSVRRDSVVVGNRAPVATLLPAMRDGGVASVSANGVLGDPTTASANEGAALVDGLVSRLGAAIREWDVAENGRLR
;
A
#
# COMPACT_ATOMS: atom_id res chain seq x y z
N MET A 1 19.63 15.94 -20.08
CA MET A 1 19.43 14.58 -19.55
C MET A 1 18.05 14.55 -18.91
N THR A 2 17.25 13.54 -19.19
CA THR A 2 15.94 13.36 -18.54
C THR A 2 16.14 13.03 -17.07
N ARG A 3 15.37 13.65 -16.19
CA ARG A 3 15.42 13.38 -14.75
C ARG A 3 15.09 11.89 -14.51
N PRO A 4 15.82 11.18 -13.63
CA PRO A 4 15.49 9.79 -13.28
C PRO A 4 14.06 9.68 -12.71
N ALA A 5 13.42 8.52 -12.91
CA ALA A 5 12.08 8.25 -12.38
C ALA A 5 12.07 8.00 -10.85
N THR A 6 13.19 7.50 -10.31
CA THR A 6 13.30 7.11 -8.90
C THR A 6 14.22 8.05 -8.13
N LEU A 7 13.86 8.36 -6.89
CA LEU A 7 14.64 9.20 -6.00
C LEU A 7 16.05 8.64 -5.75
N SER A 8 16.18 7.31 -5.62
CA SER A 8 17.46 6.64 -5.39
C SER A 8 18.46 6.75 -6.54
N SER A 9 18.00 7.13 -7.73
CA SER A 9 18.84 7.35 -8.91
C SER A 9 19.18 8.82 -9.12
N CYS A 10 18.59 9.73 -8.34
CA CYS A 10 18.92 11.16 -8.39
C CYS A 10 20.17 11.48 -7.56
N THR A 11 20.84 12.55 -7.95
CA THR A 11 21.80 13.28 -7.13
C THR A 11 21.12 14.48 -6.49
N TRP A 12 21.57 14.91 -5.31
CA TRP A 12 20.92 16.01 -4.58
C TRP A 12 20.83 17.34 -5.36
N PRO A 13 21.77 17.73 -6.24
CA PRO A 13 21.62 18.97 -7.04
C PRO A 13 20.48 18.89 -8.05
N GLU A 14 20.10 17.70 -8.53
CA GLU A 14 18.95 17.51 -9.44
C GLU A 14 17.60 17.73 -8.76
N LEU A 15 17.59 17.84 -7.42
CA LEU A 15 16.39 18.06 -6.60
C LEU A 15 16.24 19.52 -6.17
N GLU A 16 17.26 20.36 -6.31
CA GLU A 16 17.21 21.77 -5.92
C GLU A 16 16.13 22.53 -6.70
N ASN A 17 15.33 23.33 -5.98
CA ASN A 17 14.26 24.17 -6.54
C ASN A 17 13.24 23.40 -7.42
N SER A 18 13.13 22.09 -7.25
CA SER A 18 12.18 21.27 -8.00
C SER A 18 10.81 21.25 -7.32
N ALA A 19 9.76 21.44 -8.10
CA ALA A 19 8.36 21.34 -7.68
C ALA A 19 7.94 19.87 -7.47
N THR A 20 8.72 19.11 -6.67
CA THR A 20 8.64 17.64 -6.68
C THR A 20 7.40 17.10 -5.96
N THR A 21 6.69 16.20 -6.64
CA THR A 21 5.67 15.32 -6.06
C THR A 21 6.30 13.95 -5.78
N LEU A 22 6.42 13.60 -4.51
CA LEU A 22 7.02 12.32 -4.09
C LEU A 22 5.95 11.26 -3.89
N LEU A 23 6.05 10.17 -4.65
CA LEU A 23 5.18 9.00 -4.53
C LEU A 23 5.89 7.96 -3.65
N VAL A 24 5.28 7.62 -2.51
CA VAL A 24 5.86 6.72 -1.50
C VAL A 24 4.96 5.51 -1.33
N ALA A 25 5.40 4.35 -1.80
CA ALA A 25 4.70 3.10 -1.52
C ALA A 25 4.85 2.74 -0.03
N VAL A 26 3.74 2.41 0.63
CA VAL A 26 3.69 1.94 2.02
C VAL A 26 3.00 0.59 2.03
N GLY A 27 3.70 -0.47 2.40
CA GLY A 27 3.13 -1.81 2.50
C GLY A 27 3.20 -2.36 3.91
N SER A 28 3.45 -3.66 3.99
CA SER A 28 3.64 -4.43 5.20
C SER A 28 4.50 -5.66 4.90
N LEU A 29 4.99 -6.31 5.95
CA LEU A 29 5.60 -7.63 5.87
C LEU A 29 4.80 -8.59 6.74
N GLU A 30 3.93 -9.37 6.11
CA GLU A 30 2.90 -10.15 6.79
C GLU A 30 2.47 -11.38 6.00
N GLN A 31 1.93 -12.37 6.70
CA GLN A 31 1.37 -13.56 6.08
C GLN A 31 0.30 -13.21 5.03
N HIS A 32 0.29 -13.89 3.89
CA HIS A 32 -0.78 -13.81 2.89
C HIS A 32 -1.22 -15.21 2.48
N GLY A 33 -1.52 -16.02 3.50
CA GLY A 33 -1.81 -17.42 3.31
C GLY A 33 -0.60 -18.24 2.86
N PRO A 34 -0.83 -19.51 2.52
CA PRO A 34 0.23 -20.42 2.08
C PRO A 34 0.75 -20.14 0.65
N HIS A 35 0.08 -19.29 -0.14
CA HIS A 35 0.34 -19.14 -1.57
C HIS A 35 0.95 -17.82 -2.02
N LEU A 36 0.80 -16.73 -1.27
CA LEU A 36 1.37 -15.43 -1.59
C LEU A 36 2.60 -15.09 -0.74
N PRO A 37 3.53 -14.27 -1.25
CA PRO A 37 4.72 -13.89 -0.52
C PRO A 37 4.41 -12.90 0.62
N LEU A 38 5.30 -12.83 1.62
CA LEU A 38 5.12 -11.97 2.80
C LEU A 38 5.12 -10.46 2.49
N ASP A 39 5.66 -10.05 1.34
CA ASP A 39 5.76 -8.66 0.89
C ASP A 39 4.66 -8.26 -0.11
N THR A 40 3.53 -9.00 -0.14
CA THR A 40 2.42 -8.79 -1.08
C THR A 40 1.98 -7.33 -1.13
N ASP A 41 1.71 -6.70 0.01
CA ASP A 41 1.27 -5.30 0.08
C ASP A 41 2.28 -4.33 -0.53
N THR A 42 3.56 -4.52 -0.20
CA THR A 42 4.65 -3.70 -0.72
C THR A 42 4.80 -3.87 -2.23
N ARG A 43 4.66 -5.10 -2.76
CA ARG A 43 4.68 -5.37 -4.20
C ARG A 43 3.55 -4.66 -4.92
N ILE A 44 2.32 -4.77 -4.40
CA ILE A 44 1.14 -4.13 -4.99
C ILE A 44 1.33 -2.61 -5.01
N ALA A 45 1.62 -2.00 -3.85
CA ALA A 45 1.79 -0.56 -3.74
C ALA A 45 2.92 -0.03 -4.64
N SER A 46 4.06 -0.73 -4.68
CA SER A 46 5.20 -0.34 -5.52
C SER A 46 4.87 -0.42 -7.02
N ALA A 47 4.18 -1.48 -7.45
CA ALA A 47 3.77 -1.63 -8.84
C ALA A 47 2.76 -0.57 -9.27
N VAL A 48 1.80 -0.24 -8.40
CA VAL A 48 0.82 0.82 -8.64
C VAL A 48 1.52 2.17 -8.76
N VAL A 49 2.44 2.50 -7.85
CA VAL A 49 3.24 3.75 -7.92
C VAL A 49 4.03 3.83 -9.22
N ALA A 50 4.71 2.75 -9.62
CA ALA A 50 5.50 2.72 -10.85
C ALA A 50 4.63 2.92 -12.11
N ARG A 51 3.46 2.28 -12.18
CA ARG A 51 2.55 2.43 -13.31
C ARG A 51 1.87 3.80 -13.35
N VAL A 52 1.51 4.35 -12.19
CA VAL A 52 0.96 5.71 -12.12
C VAL A 52 2.00 6.75 -12.54
N HIS A 53 3.24 6.64 -12.05
CA HIS A 53 4.34 7.52 -12.47
C HIS A 53 4.52 7.53 -13.99
N ALA A 54 4.57 6.33 -14.60
CA ALA A 54 4.67 6.20 -16.05
C ALA A 54 3.46 6.80 -16.80
N ASN A 55 2.25 6.68 -16.27
CA ASN A 55 1.03 7.19 -16.90
C ASN A 55 0.79 8.70 -16.69
N LEU A 56 1.37 9.27 -15.64
CA LEU A 56 1.34 10.72 -15.41
C LEU A 56 2.20 11.46 -16.44
N ASP A 57 3.34 10.86 -16.83
CA ASP A 57 4.36 11.46 -17.71
C ASP A 57 4.76 12.88 -17.25
N ASP A 58 4.77 13.09 -15.94
CA ASP A 58 5.06 14.37 -15.30
C ASP A 58 6.48 14.34 -14.71
N PRO A 59 7.44 15.13 -15.24
CA PRO A 59 8.82 15.16 -14.76
C PRO A 59 8.98 15.73 -13.34
N SER A 60 7.91 16.32 -12.78
CA SER A 60 7.86 16.75 -11.38
C SER A 60 7.63 15.59 -10.40
N THR A 61 7.23 14.40 -10.88
CA THR A 61 6.95 13.25 -10.03
C THR A 61 8.19 12.35 -9.86
N LEU A 62 8.41 11.87 -8.63
CA LEU A 62 9.47 10.91 -8.30
C LEU A 62 8.94 9.77 -7.44
N ILE A 63 9.51 8.58 -7.64
CA ILE A 63 9.23 7.40 -6.82
C ILE A 63 10.26 7.29 -5.71
N ALA A 64 9.83 7.30 -4.45
CA ALA A 64 10.68 7.03 -3.30
C ALA A 64 10.92 5.52 -3.08
N PRO A 65 11.98 5.13 -2.34
CA PRO A 65 12.06 3.78 -1.78
C PRO A 65 10.79 3.43 -0.97
N PRO A 66 10.28 2.19 -1.10
CA PRO A 66 9.07 1.78 -0.39
C PRO A 66 9.32 1.64 1.11
N LEU A 67 8.30 1.94 1.91
CA LEU A 67 8.22 1.55 3.32
C LEU A 67 7.63 0.13 3.39
N GLY A 68 8.50 -0.87 3.52
CA GLY A 68 8.14 -2.29 3.45
C GLY A 68 7.62 -2.92 4.74
N TYR A 69 7.54 -2.15 5.83
CA TYR A 69 7.05 -2.62 7.12
C TYR A 69 5.95 -1.67 7.61
N GLY A 70 4.88 -2.24 8.15
CA GLY A 70 3.67 -1.52 8.56
C GLY A 70 3.16 -1.90 9.95
N ALA A 71 1.94 -1.48 10.24
CA ALA A 71 1.16 -1.90 11.40
C ALA A 71 0.27 -3.09 10.99
N SER A 72 0.68 -4.28 11.42
CA SER A 72 0.19 -5.59 11.00
C SER A 72 0.18 -6.55 12.20
N GLY A 73 -0.12 -6.01 13.38
CA GLY A 73 -0.17 -6.77 14.63
C GLY A 73 -1.20 -7.90 14.57
N GLU A 74 -2.28 -7.70 13.80
CA GLU A 74 -3.32 -8.69 13.55
C GLU A 74 -2.80 -9.96 12.86
N HIS A 75 -1.63 -9.92 12.20
CA HIS A 75 -1.02 -11.04 11.50
C HIS A 75 0.14 -11.70 12.28
N GLU A 76 0.48 -11.25 13.49
CA GLU A 76 1.61 -11.77 14.29
C GLU A 76 1.40 -13.19 14.82
N GLY A 77 0.19 -13.73 14.73
CA GLY A 77 -0.09 -15.15 14.99
C GLY A 77 0.55 -16.11 13.97
N PHE A 78 1.13 -15.58 12.88
CA PHE A 78 1.77 -16.36 11.82
C PHE A 78 3.28 -16.06 11.72
N PRO A 79 4.14 -17.09 11.60
CA PRO A 79 5.57 -16.89 11.44
C PRO A 79 5.94 -16.09 10.19
N GLY A 80 6.89 -15.16 10.34
CA GLY A 80 7.41 -14.33 9.24
C GLY A 80 6.84 -12.91 9.20
N THR A 81 5.69 -12.67 9.83
CA THR A 81 5.16 -11.32 10.03
C THR A 81 6.12 -10.50 10.90
N ILE A 82 6.42 -9.27 10.47
CA ILE A 82 7.17 -8.28 11.24
C ILE A 82 6.38 -6.99 11.24
N SER A 83 5.76 -6.66 12.38
CA SER A 83 5.03 -5.40 12.53
C SER A 83 5.83 -4.37 13.32
N LEU A 84 5.78 -3.12 12.86
CA LEU A 84 6.26 -1.96 13.63
C LEU A 84 5.30 -1.57 14.76
N GLY A 85 4.01 -1.90 14.62
CA GLY A 85 2.93 -1.31 15.42
C GLY A 85 2.61 0.14 15.03
N HIS A 86 1.46 0.61 15.49
CA HIS A 86 0.93 1.93 15.11
C HIS A 86 1.84 3.09 15.57
N ASP A 87 2.36 3.06 16.79
CA ASP A 87 3.16 4.17 17.35
C ASP A 87 4.48 4.39 16.60
N ALA A 88 5.19 3.30 16.29
CA ALA A 88 6.45 3.37 15.55
C ALA A 88 6.20 3.76 14.09
N LEU A 89 5.19 3.16 13.43
CA LEU A 89 4.83 3.54 12.06
C LEU A 89 4.42 5.02 11.99
N ARG A 90 3.63 5.51 12.94
CA ARG A 90 3.23 6.92 13.01
C ARG A 90 4.46 7.83 13.11
N SER A 91 5.40 7.47 13.98
CA SER A 91 6.64 8.23 14.16
C SER A 91 7.47 8.25 12.87
N VAL A 92 7.59 7.11 12.19
CA VAL A 92 8.28 7.03 10.88
C VAL A 92 7.60 7.93 9.85
N LEU A 93 6.28 7.85 9.68
CA LEU A 93 5.55 8.64 8.68
C LEU A 93 5.65 10.14 8.95
N VAL A 94 5.53 10.56 10.21
CA VAL A 94 5.65 11.96 10.61
C VAL A 94 7.06 12.48 10.37
N GLU A 95 8.10 11.77 10.82
CA GLU A 95 9.49 12.20 10.61
C GLU A 95 9.89 12.15 9.13
N TYR A 96 9.40 11.16 8.39
CA TYR A 96 9.55 11.07 6.94
C TYR A 96 8.96 12.32 6.26
N GLY A 97 7.69 12.62 6.53
CA GLY A 97 6.99 13.76 5.93
C GLY A 97 7.64 15.09 6.31
N ARG A 98 8.05 15.26 7.57
CA ARG A 98 8.75 16.46 8.04
C ARG A 98 10.07 16.68 7.30
N SER A 99 10.83 15.62 7.09
CA SER A 99 12.12 15.65 6.41
C SER A 99 11.98 15.87 4.90
N ALA A 100 11.13 15.06 4.23
CA ALA A 100 10.94 15.11 2.79
C ALA A 100 10.33 16.43 2.30
N CYS A 101 9.35 16.99 3.03
CA CYS A 101 8.76 18.29 2.70
C CYS A 101 9.73 19.49 2.87
N ARG A 102 10.98 19.28 3.27
CA ARG A 102 12.01 20.34 3.21
C ARG A 102 12.46 20.65 1.78
N TRP A 103 12.25 19.72 0.85
CA TRP A 103 12.69 19.84 -0.55
C TRP A 103 11.65 19.34 -1.55
N ALA A 104 10.80 18.37 -1.19
CA ALA A 104 9.66 17.98 -1.99
C ALA A 104 8.49 18.94 -1.75
N GLN A 105 7.82 19.36 -2.81
CA GLN A 105 6.65 20.23 -2.71
C GLN A 105 5.47 19.48 -2.08
N ARG A 106 5.27 18.22 -2.48
CA ARG A 106 4.15 17.41 -1.99
C ARG A 106 4.50 15.93 -1.89
N ILE A 107 3.79 15.20 -1.04
CA ILE A 107 3.98 13.76 -0.82
C ILE A 107 2.65 13.01 -0.90
N VAL A 108 2.62 11.89 -1.61
CA VAL A 108 1.52 10.90 -1.56
C VAL A 108 2.04 9.58 -1.02
N PHE A 109 1.51 9.17 0.14
CA PHE A 109 1.70 7.81 0.64
C PHE A 109 0.67 6.86 -0.01
N VAL A 110 1.11 5.97 -0.88
CA VAL A 110 0.28 4.97 -1.57
C VAL A 110 0.30 3.68 -0.77
N ASN A 111 -0.80 3.36 -0.10
CA ASN A 111 -0.88 2.35 0.93
C ASN A 111 -1.42 1.01 0.42
N GLY A 112 -0.63 -0.05 0.53
CA GLY A 112 -0.97 -1.43 0.18
C GLY A 112 -1.71 -2.19 1.27
N HIS A 113 -1.53 -1.84 2.55
CA HIS A 113 -2.03 -2.64 3.69
C HIS A 113 -3.15 -1.95 4.47
N GLY A 114 -4.25 -2.67 4.72
CA GLY A 114 -5.40 -2.15 5.48
C GLY A 114 -5.06 -1.68 6.90
N GLY A 115 -4.21 -2.41 7.63
CA GLY A 115 -3.85 -2.11 9.01
C GLY A 115 -3.12 -0.77 9.20
N ASN A 116 -2.51 -0.24 8.14
CA ASN A 116 -1.86 1.07 8.16
C ASN A 116 -2.84 2.26 8.16
N ALA A 117 -4.11 2.05 7.79
CA ALA A 117 -5.02 3.14 7.42
C ALA A 117 -5.25 4.16 8.54
N SER A 118 -5.50 3.72 9.78
CA SER A 118 -5.69 4.63 10.93
C SER A 118 -4.41 5.43 11.21
N THR A 119 -3.24 4.77 11.15
CA THR A 119 -1.95 5.42 11.35
C THR A 119 -1.66 6.49 10.29
N LEU A 120 -2.02 6.22 9.04
CA LEU A 120 -1.88 7.19 7.94
C LEU A 120 -2.77 8.41 8.17
N VAL A 121 -4.03 8.20 8.54
CA VAL A 121 -4.96 9.29 8.88
C VAL A 121 -4.37 10.17 9.99
N ASP A 122 -3.88 9.55 11.08
CA ASP A 122 -3.32 10.27 12.22
C ASP A 122 -2.02 11.01 11.90
N ALA A 123 -1.09 10.36 11.20
CA ALA A 123 0.20 10.94 10.82
C ALA A 123 0.03 12.10 9.83
N ILE A 124 -0.82 11.91 8.82
CA ILE A 124 -1.04 12.91 7.76
C ILE A 124 -1.87 14.08 8.29
N GLY A 125 -2.84 13.82 9.17
CA GLY A 125 -3.54 14.89 9.89
C GLY A 125 -2.58 15.82 10.61
N LEU A 126 -1.58 15.28 11.32
CA LEU A 126 -0.54 16.08 11.98
C LEU A 126 0.34 16.83 10.97
N LEU A 127 0.83 16.17 9.92
CA LEU A 127 1.66 16.81 8.90
C LEU A 127 0.95 17.98 8.21
N ARG A 128 -0.35 17.80 7.90
CA ARG A 128 -1.18 18.85 7.30
C ARG A 128 -1.47 19.98 8.27
N TYR A 129 -1.71 19.68 9.55
CA TYR A 129 -1.81 20.69 10.61
C TYR A 129 -0.52 21.53 10.72
N GLU A 130 0.65 20.93 10.50
CA GLU A 130 1.95 21.62 10.42
C GLU A 130 2.15 22.42 9.12
N GLY A 131 1.15 22.50 8.23
CA GLY A 131 1.20 23.25 6.98
C GLY A 131 1.92 22.53 5.84
N ARG A 132 2.06 21.20 5.90
CA ARG A 132 2.72 20.40 4.86
C ARG A 132 1.70 19.85 3.87
N ASP A 133 2.07 19.84 2.59
CA ASP A 133 1.23 19.32 1.52
C ASP A 133 1.42 17.80 1.36
N VAL A 134 0.72 17.04 2.18
CA VAL A 134 0.82 15.57 2.26
C VAL A 134 -0.57 14.96 2.16
N ALA A 135 -0.66 13.83 1.46
CA ALA A 135 -1.86 13.01 1.34
C ALA A 135 -1.53 11.51 1.37
N TRP A 136 -2.56 10.67 1.53
CA TRP A 136 -2.46 9.22 1.30
C TRP A 136 -3.52 8.71 0.34
N TYR A 137 -3.25 7.57 -0.27
CA TYR A 137 -4.20 6.90 -1.16
C TYR A 137 -4.16 5.38 -0.94
N PRO A 138 -5.29 4.70 -0.73
CA PRO A 138 -5.32 3.25 -0.57
C PRO A 138 -5.26 2.51 -1.91
N CYS A 139 -4.48 1.44 -1.97
CA CYS A 139 -4.58 0.39 -2.98
C CYS A 139 -5.81 -0.50 -2.71
N ALA A 140 -6.99 0.11 -2.67
CA ALA A 140 -8.26 -0.58 -2.41
C ALA A 140 -9.03 -0.85 -3.71
N PHE A 141 -9.64 -2.03 -3.76
CA PHE A 141 -10.46 -2.51 -4.86
C PHE A 141 -11.91 -2.68 -4.42
N ASP A 142 -12.86 -2.24 -5.24
CA ASP A 142 -14.28 -2.31 -4.90
C ASP A 142 -14.74 -3.77 -4.89
N GLY A 143 -15.45 -4.18 -3.83
CA GLY A 143 -15.94 -5.56 -3.69
C GLY A 143 -14.85 -6.59 -3.36
N ALA A 144 -13.64 -6.16 -2.98
CA ALA A 144 -12.56 -7.06 -2.60
C ALA A 144 -12.92 -7.95 -1.40
N ASP A 145 -12.35 -9.16 -1.39
CA ASP A 145 -12.21 -9.96 -0.19
C ASP A 145 -11.25 -9.32 0.82
N ALA A 146 -11.20 -9.88 2.03
CA ALA A 146 -10.58 -9.20 3.15
C ALA A 146 -9.06 -9.40 3.25
N HIS A 147 -8.55 -10.59 2.90
CA HIS A 147 -7.13 -10.91 3.00
C HIS A 147 -6.75 -12.16 2.20
N ALA A 148 -5.75 -12.04 1.32
CA ALA A 148 -5.17 -13.11 0.52
C ALA A 148 -6.19 -13.98 -0.26
N GLY A 149 -7.38 -13.45 -0.55
CA GLY A 149 -8.42 -14.13 -1.29
C GLY A 149 -8.26 -13.94 -2.80
N THR A 150 -9.39 -13.85 -3.51
CA THR A 150 -9.41 -13.71 -4.97
C THR A 150 -8.64 -12.48 -5.43
N THR A 151 -8.89 -11.33 -4.80
CA THR A 151 -8.46 -10.01 -5.30
C THR A 151 -6.94 -9.88 -5.30
N GLU A 152 -6.29 -10.05 -4.15
CA GLU A 152 -4.82 -9.95 -4.06
C GLU A 152 -4.13 -11.05 -4.85
N THR A 153 -4.69 -12.26 -4.86
CA THR A 153 -4.14 -13.36 -5.64
C THR A 153 -4.21 -13.06 -7.14
N SER A 154 -5.34 -12.54 -7.63
CA SER A 154 -5.50 -12.09 -9.02
C SER A 154 -4.47 -11.02 -9.37
N VAL A 155 -4.32 -10.02 -8.50
CA VAL A 155 -3.34 -8.94 -8.66
C VAL A 155 -1.91 -9.49 -8.71
N LEU A 156 -1.52 -10.40 -7.82
CA LEU A 156 -0.17 -10.98 -7.81
C LEU A 156 0.07 -11.94 -8.99
N LEU A 157 -0.96 -12.65 -9.46
CA LEU A 157 -0.88 -13.42 -10.70
C LEU A 157 -0.60 -12.54 -11.93
N HIS A 158 -1.03 -11.27 -11.92
CA HIS A 158 -0.68 -10.28 -12.94
C HIS A 158 0.70 -9.66 -12.72
N LEU A 159 0.98 -9.19 -11.50
CA LEU A 159 2.17 -8.40 -11.20
C LEU A 159 3.44 -9.22 -11.01
N SER A 160 3.33 -10.41 -10.45
CA SER A 160 4.47 -11.25 -10.04
C SER A 160 4.07 -12.75 -10.04
N PRO A 161 3.68 -13.30 -11.21
CA PRO A 161 3.13 -14.66 -11.29
C PRO A 161 4.04 -15.74 -10.71
N ASP A 162 5.36 -15.57 -10.82
CA ASP A 162 6.35 -16.55 -10.32
C ASP A 162 6.47 -16.54 -8.79
N SER A 163 5.96 -15.51 -8.13
CA SER A 163 5.92 -15.42 -6.67
C SER A 163 4.70 -16.12 -6.07
N VAL A 164 3.70 -16.47 -6.89
CA VAL A 164 2.47 -17.16 -6.43
C VAL A 164 2.68 -18.68 -6.44
N ARG A 165 2.61 -19.30 -5.27
CA ARG A 165 2.66 -20.76 -5.11
C ARG A 165 1.29 -21.37 -5.43
N ARG A 166 1.01 -21.55 -6.73
CA ARG A 166 -0.30 -22.04 -7.23
C ARG A 166 -0.74 -23.37 -6.58
N ASP A 167 0.19 -24.28 -6.34
CA ASP A 167 -0.11 -25.58 -5.71
C ASP A 167 -0.44 -25.48 -4.20
N SER A 168 -0.24 -24.31 -3.62
CA SER A 168 -0.53 -24.02 -2.21
C SER A 168 -1.80 -23.19 -2.03
N VAL A 169 -2.55 -22.89 -3.10
CA VAL A 169 -3.80 -22.11 -3.02
C VAL A 169 -4.85 -22.92 -2.27
N VAL A 170 -5.33 -22.38 -1.15
CA VAL A 170 -6.33 -23.01 -0.28
C VAL A 170 -7.37 -21.99 0.16
N VAL A 171 -8.64 -22.40 0.15
CA VAL A 171 -9.76 -21.57 0.64
C VAL A 171 -9.57 -21.21 2.11
N GLY A 172 -9.81 -19.93 2.45
CA GLY A 172 -9.76 -19.44 3.83
C GLY A 172 -11.13 -19.33 4.49
N ASN A 173 -11.22 -18.47 5.51
CA ASN A 173 -12.50 -18.11 6.11
C ASN A 173 -13.23 -17.11 5.20
N ARG A 174 -14.43 -17.46 4.74
CA ARG A 174 -15.25 -16.65 3.83
C ARG A 174 -16.37 -15.87 4.52
N ALA A 175 -16.43 -15.90 5.85
CA ALA A 175 -17.39 -15.09 6.57
C ALA A 175 -17.11 -13.59 6.32
N PRO A 176 -18.15 -12.73 6.28
CA PRO A 176 -17.94 -11.30 6.10
C PRO A 176 -17.00 -10.73 7.16
N VAL A 177 -16.00 -9.93 6.76
CA VAL A 177 -14.99 -9.41 7.70
C VAL A 177 -15.61 -8.73 8.92
N ALA A 178 -16.72 -8.03 8.74
CA ALA A 178 -17.46 -7.37 9.82
C ALA A 178 -17.90 -8.32 10.95
N THR A 179 -18.19 -9.60 10.64
CA THR A 179 -18.54 -10.61 11.64
C THR A 179 -17.32 -11.21 12.33
N LEU A 180 -16.15 -11.14 11.68
CA LEU A 180 -14.86 -11.64 12.19
C LEU A 180 -14.11 -10.62 13.05
N LEU A 181 -14.33 -9.32 12.81
CA LEU A 181 -13.65 -8.21 13.49
C LEU A 181 -13.59 -8.35 15.02
N PRO A 182 -14.66 -8.75 15.74
CA PRO A 182 -14.58 -8.90 17.20
C PRO A 182 -13.55 -9.92 17.65
N ALA A 183 -13.48 -11.08 17.00
CA ALA A 183 -12.51 -12.13 17.32
C ALA A 183 -11.09 -11.74 16.87
N MET A 184 -10.96 -11.12 15.68
CA MET A 184 -9.67 -10.62 15.19
C MET A 184 -9.04 -9.58 16.11
N ARG A 185 -9.85 -8.74 16.76
CA ARG A 185 -9.34 -7.75 17.74
C ARG A 185 -8.75 -8.38 18.99
N ASP A 186 -9.18 -9.58 19.36
CA ASP A 186 -8.72 -10.29 20.56
C ASP A 186 -7.54 -11.23 20.25
N GLY A 187 -7.62 -12.00 19.18
CA GLY A 187 -6.64 -13.05 18.86
C GLY A 187 -5.99 -12.95 17.48
N GLY A 188 -6.12 -11.80 16.79
CA GLY A 188 -5.60 -11.61 15.45
C GLY A 188 -6.29 -12.50 14.40
N VAL A 189 -5.75 -12.52 13.18
CA VAL A 189 -6.27 -13.36 12.08
C VAL A 189 -6.20 -14.85 12.42
N ALA A 190 -5.21 -15.29 13.20
CA ALA A 190 -5.05 -16.69 13.59
C ALA A 190 -6.25 -17.22 14.40
N SER A 191 -6.98 -16.34 15.09
CA SER A 191 -8.19 -16.71 15.83
C SER A 191 -9.39 -17.04 14.93
N VAL A 192 -9.40 -16.55 13.70
CA VAL A 192 -10.53 -16.70 12.75
C VAL A 192 -10.18 -17.47 11.49
N SER A 193 -8.90 -17.64 11.17
CA SER A 193 -8.45 -18.38 10.00
C SER A 193 -7.18 -19.15 10.31
N ALA A 194 -7.22 -20.48 10.23
CA ALA A 194 -6.07 -21.33 10.52
C ALA A 194 -4.96 -21.23 9.47
N ASN A 195 -5.31 -20.87 8.22
CA ASN A 195 -4.35 -20.69 7.13
C ASN A 195 -4.07 -19.23 6.81
N GLY A 196 -4.65 -18.29 7.58
CA GLY A 196 -4.43 -16.85 7.43
C GLY A 196 -5.19 -16.19 6.28
N VAL A 197 -5.86 -16.95 5.41
CA VAL A 197 -6.67 -16.41 4.31
C VAL A 197 -8.07 -16.01 4.81
N LEU A 198 -8.54 -14.83 4.42
CA LEU A 198 -9.89 -14.33 4.67
C LEU A 198 -10.63 -14.09 3.33
N GLY A 199 -10.90 -15.19 2.63
CA GLY A 199 -11.49 -15.17 1.29
C GLY A 199 -11.34 -16.50 0.56
N ASP A 200 -11.56 -16.46 -0.75
CA ASP A 200 -11.46 -17.63 -1.65
C ASP A 200 -10.48 -17.34 -2.81
N PRO A 201 -9.19 -17.70 -2.69
CA PRO A 201 -8.22 -17.45 -3.75
C PRO A 201 -8.36 -18.39 -4.95
N THR A 202 -9.25 -19.39 -4.91
CA THR A 202 -9.36 -20.42 -5.96
C THR A 202 -9.96 -19.89 -7.27
N THR A 203 -10.65 -18.76 -7.21
CA THR A 203 -11.25 -18.08 -8.37
C THR A 203 -10.34 -17.03 -9.00
N ALA A 204 -9.12 -16.85 -8.48
CA ALA A 204 -8.21 -15.81 -8.90
C ALA A 204 -7.70 -16.00 -10.35
N SER A 205 -7.53 -14.88 -11.07
CA SER A 205 -7.00 -14.87 -12.43
C SER A 205 -6.13 -13.65 -12.72
N ALA A 206 -5.10 -13.83 -13.56
CA ALA A 206 -4.25 -12.71 -13.97
C ALA A 206 -5.01 -11.63 -14.76
N ASN A 207 -6.04 -12.03 -15.53
CA ASN A 207 -6.85 -11.08 -16.31
C ASN A 207 -7.66 -10.14 -15.39
N GLU A 208 -8.24 -10.68 -14.33
CA GLU A 208 -8.91 -9.87 -13.31
C GLU A 208 -7.90 -8.96 -12.61
N GLY A 209 -6.74 -9.49 -12.23
CA GLY A 209 -5.65 -8.69 -11.65
C GLY A 209 -5.21 -7.52 -12.53
N ALA A 210 -5.16 -7.71 -13.85
CA ALA A 210 -4.86 -6.65 -14.80
C ALA A 210 -5.92 -5.56 -14.77
N ALA A 211 -7.20 -5.92 -14.88
CA ALA A 211 -8.30 -4.96 -14.85
C ALA A 211 -8.36 -4.16 -13.53
N LEU A 212 -8.13 -4.83 -12.40
CA LEU A 212 -8.09 -4.22 -11.07
C LEU A 212 -6.95 -3.19 -10.95
N VAL A 213 -5.74 -3.56 -11.37
CA VAL A 213 -4.59 -2.65 -11.30
C VAL A 213 -4.77 -1.46 -12.25
N ASP A 214 -5.25 -1.68 -13.47
CA ASP A 214 -5.44 -0.60 -14.44
C ASP A 214 -6.49 0.42 -13.95
N GLY A 215 -7.59 -0.06 -13.36
CA GLY A 215 -8.59 0.79 -12.73
C GLY A 215 -8.04 1.59 -11.55
N LEU A 216 -7.24 0.97 -10.69
CA LEU A 216 -6.61 1.63 -9.53
C LEU A 216 -5.59 2.70 -9.97
N VAL A 217 -4.75 2.37 -10.95
CA VAL A 217 -3.75 3.29 -11.53
C VAL A 217 -4.42 4.50 -12.16
N SER A 218 -5.50 4.28 -12.92
CA SER A 218 -6.27 5.38 -13.53
C SER A 218 -6.82 6.34 -12.48
N ARG A 219 -7.48 5.81 -11.44
CA ARG A 219 -8.04 6.62 -10.35
C ARG A 219 -6.98 7.39 -9.56
N LEU A 220 -5.87 6.73 -9.18
CA LEU A 220 -4.78 7.41 -8.47
C LEU A 220 -4.12 8.48 -9.35
N GLY A 221 -3.92 8.22 -10.64
CA GLY A 221 -3.39 9.21 -11.57
C GLY A 221 -4.29 10.45 -11.70
N ALA A 222 -5.61 10.28 -11.75
CA ALA A 222 -6.56 11.40 -11.72
C ALA A 222 -6.46 12.18 -10.40
N ALA A 223 -6.47 11.46 -9.27
CA ALA A 223 -6.39 12.03 -7.93
C ALA A 223 -5.12 12.86 -7.70
N ILE A 224 -3.97 12.42 -8.24
CA ILE A 224 -2.71 13.19 -8.17
C ILE A 224 -2.77 14.48 -8.98
N ARG A 225 -3.43 14.46 -10.15
CA ARG A 225 -3.57 15.66 -11.00
C ARG A 225 -4.51 16.70 -10.37
N GLU A 226 -5.63 16.24 -9.82
CA GLU A 226 -6.64 17.09 -9.18
C GLU A 226 -6.16 17.63 -7.84
N TRP A 227 -5.44 16.78 -7.08
CA TRP A 227 -4.91 17.10 -5.76
C TRP A 227 -5.97 17.57 -4.76
N ASP A 228 -7.16 16.96 -4.79
CA ASP A 228 -8.19 17.16 -3.77
C ASP A 228 -7.92 16.26 -2.56
N VAL A 229 -7.54 16.88 -1.43
CA VAL A 229 -7.22 16.15 -0.20
C VAL A 229 -8.33 16.32 0.83
N ALA A 230 -8.97 15.21 1.17
CA ALA A 230 -10.02 15.14 2.16
C ALA A 230 -9.51 15.50 3.58
N GLU A 231 -10.46 15.76 4.49
CA GLU A 231 -10.17 16.07 5.90
C GLU A 231 -9.34 14.98 6.60
N ASN A 232 -9.59 13.71 6.28
CA ASN A 232 -8.82 12.57 6.81
C ASN A 232 -7.48 12.34 6.07
N GLY A 233 -7.01 13.31 5.28
CA GLY A 233 -5.76 13.25 4.53
C GLY A 233 -5.80 12.37 3.27
N ARG A 234 -6.95 11.76 2.95
CA ARG A 234 -7.07 10.89 1.77
C ARG A 234 -7.17 11.73 0.49
N LEU A 235 -6.34 11.39 -0.50
CA LEU A 235 -6.39 11.95 -1.84
C LEU A 235 -7.60 11.39 -2.61
N ARG A 236 -8.32 12.26 -3.32
CA ARG A 236 -9.53 11.95 -4.09
C ARG A 236 -9.30 12.15 -5.57
#